data_AF-A0A926BI72-F1
#
_entry.id   AF-A0A926BI72-F1
#
_cell.length_a   1.000
_cell.length_b   1.000
_cell.length_c   1.000
_cell.angle_alpha   90.00
_cell.angle_beta   90.00
_cell.angle_gamma   90.00
#
_symmetry.space_group_name_H-M   'P 1'
#
loop_
_entity.id
_entity.type
_entity.pdbx_description
1 polymer ?
#
loop_
_entity_poly.entity_id
_entity_poly.type
_entity_poly.pdbx_seq_one_letter_code
_entity_poly.pdbx_strand_id
1 'polypeptide(L)'
;MYIQTTSYDYDAQVSETGRLTEKWRASKRVALWAKTWKHILLHGEHKRGLKGSDGLRVSETATKQNGGILFVDNPDKENAVTGHVAPYLPEVRLKPRELFPYVHDAPIGEPVEGGKYLASYVGLVKSDAPVLTAHIRPYPFEGARVYVYGEPGETKEVVLFHGSERGQSVMVTFSDAPLVYPLGPSQVVALPANLAGRTFFAENGDNAPVIIGPDDVREHGDDFATVEVAPGKTHSLFSLSTEGAITEINIVAPDLATPPVLSEWRSAFEPDYTAPDFDDSGWIEMKEPTSMIALGNGNNPYGWYRAGIESPVTASGTLHFAACTDRLVLYVNGVRVGASDIPPEDNHAGVPHTATFEIELTVGRNVLAVLADNLGLIKGDWQIGKGQEKEKKGIYGPVTLNVPGACWMIDVTKWRFQGTLYGEREGWMGKEGSSLTPEVEWQPLTSPDSAPIRWCRSTFTLDKPVDTATPLMIRLDGMGKGILWLNGRNLGRFWQPVGPQEVYYAPEPWLHIGENILVLAETEGNAPEHIRLEWDTRSAAAMQIAL
;
A
#
# COMPACT_ATOMS: atom_id res chain seq x y z
N MET A 1 18.77 1.55 -4.96
CA MET A 1 18.79 1.71 -3.50
C MET A 1 17.34 1.81 -3.08
N TYR A 2 16.71 0.67 -2.79
CA TYR A 2 15.40 0.76 -2.15
C TYR A 2 15.73 1.10 -0.68
N ILE A 3 15.15 2.16 -0.17
CA ILE A 3 15.15 2.37 1.27
C ILE A 3 13.81 1.80 1.67
N GLN A 4 13.82 0.77 2.53
CA GLN A 4 12.60 0.17 3.01
C GLN A 4 11.75 1.25 3.68
N THR A 5 10.65 1.60 3.03
CA THR A 5 9.63 2.49 3.55
C THR A 5 8.79 1.75 4.58
N THR A 6 8.10 2.51 5.42
CA THR A 6 7.10 1.93 6.33
C THR A 6 5.89 1.42 5.56
N SER A 7 5.49 2.15 4.51
CA SER A 7 4.33 1.79 3.70
C SER A 7 4.51 0.44 3.02
N TYR A 8 3.45 -0.38 3.09
CA TYR A 8 3.33 -1.64 2.34
C TYR A 8 2.10 -1.65 1.41
N ASP A 9 1.74 -0.47 0.87
CA ASP A 9 0.60 -0.28 -0.04
C ASP A 9 0.66 -1.18 -1.29
N TYR A 10 1.87 -1.45 -1.78
CA TYR A 10 2.15 -2.34 -2.92
C TYR A 10 1.48 -1.93 -4.24
N ASP A 11 0.85 -0.74 -4.29
CA ASP A 11 -0.08 -0.36 -5.36
C ASP A 11 -1.09 -1.49 -5.64
N ALA A 12 -1.61 -2.08 -4.56
CA ALA A 12 -2.48 -3.24 -4.61
C ALA A 12 -3.90 -2.89 -5.06
N GLN A 13 -4.75 -3.92 -5.20
CA GLN A 13 -6.18 -3.73 -5.49
C GLN A 13 -6.87 -2.97 -4.33
N VAL A 14 -6.49 -3.27 -3.10
CA VAL A 14 -6.90 -2.52 -1.91
C VAL A 14 -5.67 -1.77 -1.41
N SER A 15 -5.75 -0.45 -1.25
CA SER A 15 -4.63 0.35 -0.75
C SER A 15 -4.37 0.07 0.73
N GLU A 16 -3.25 0.58 1.24
CA GLU A 16 -2.87 0.48 2.66
C GLU A 16 -3.94 1.05 3.60
N THR A 17 -4.68 2.06 3.15
CA THR A 17 -5.81 2.68 3.86
C THR A 17 -7.15 1.94 3.70
N GLY A 18 -7.17 0.76 3.07
CA GLY A 18 -8.40 -0.02 2.85
C GLY A 18 -9.25 0.41 1.64
N ARG A 19 -8.83 1.43 0.88
CA ARG A 19 -9.59 1.96 -0.27
C ARG A 19 -9.50 1.06 -1.50
N LEU A 20 -10.59 0.98 -2.25
CA LEU A 20 -10.67 0.25 -3.52
C LEU A 20 -10.02 1.04 -4.68
N THR A 21 -9.03 0.44 -5.34
CA THR A 21 -8.32 1.09 -6.47
C THR A 21 -8.96 0.76 -7.83
N GLU A 22 -8.48 1.40 -8.89
CA GLU A 22 -8.88 1.03 -10.26
C GLU A 22 -8.54 -0.43 -10.60
N LYS A 23 -7.45 -0.97 -10.03
CA LYS A 23 -7.07 -2.38 -10.17
C LYS A 23 -8.10 -3.29 -9.53
N TRP A 24 -8.66 -2.91 -8.37
CA TRP A 24 -9.78 -3.62 -7.78
C TRP A 24 -11.01 -3.56 -8.67
N ARG A 25 -11.37 -2.38 -9.21
CA ARG A 25 -12.52 -2.23 -10.12
C ARG A 25 -12.38 -3.12 -11.36
N ALA A 26 -11.17 -3.22 -11.93
CA ALA A 26 -10.89 -4.13 -13.03
C ALA A 26 -11.00 -5.60 -12.61
N SER A 27 -10.41 -5.96 -11.46
CA SER A 27 -10.38 -7.33 -10.93
C SER A 27 -11.78 -7.81 -10.53
N LYS A 28 -12.63 -6.94 -9.98
CA LYS A 28 -14.04 -7.19 -9.67
C LYS A 28 -14.82 -7.62 -10.91
N ARG A 29 -14.65 -6.94 -12.05
CA ARG A 29 -15.34 -7.33 -13.29
C ARG A 29 -14.93 -8.72 -13.76
N VAL A 30 -13.64 -9.05 -13.66
CA VAL A 30 -13.12 -10.39 -13.98
C VAL A 30 -13.66 -11.43 -13.01
N ALA A 31 -13.71 -11.12 -11.71
CA ALA A 31 -14.23 -12.02 -10.68
C ALA A 31 -15.74 -12.29 -10.84
N LEU A 32 -16.53 -11.25 -11.11
CA LEU A 32 -17.96 -11.37 -11.39
C LEU A 32 -18.21 -12.22 -12.64
N TRP A 33 -17.47 -11.97 -13.72
CA TRP A 33 -17.54 -12.79 -14.93
C TRP A 33 -17.15 -14.25 -14.65
N ALA A 34 -16.06 -14.49 -13.92
CA ALA A 34 -15.62 -15.83 -13.56
C ALA A 34 -16.64 -16.56 -12.66
N LYS A 35 -17.32 -15.83 -11.75
CA LYS A 35 -18.40 -16.36 -10.91
C LYS A 35 -19.60 -16.79 -11.75
N THR A 36 -20.00 -15.99 -12.74
CA THR A 36 -21.08 -16.32 -13.70
C THR A 36 -20.76 -17.60 -14.47
N TRP A 37 -19.53 -17.76 -14.94
CA TRP A 37 -19.13 -18.88 -15.80
C TRP A 37 -18.34 -19.97 -15.06
N LYS A 38 -18.42 -20.01 -13.72
CA LYS A 38 -17.64 -20.93 -12.88
C LYS A 38 -17.84 -22.40 -13.25
N HIS A 39 -19.04 -22.76 -13.69
CA HIS A 39 -19.36 -24.13 -14.08
C HIS A 39 -18.54 -24.60 -15.30
N ILE A 40 -18.21 -23.70 -16.24
CA ILE A 40 -17.34 -24.01 -17.38
C ILE A 40 -15.87 -23.99 -16.94
N LEU A 41 -15.47 -23.01 -16.12
CA LEU A 41 -14.09 -22.88 -15.65
C LEU A 41 -13.65 -24.07 -14.76
N LEU A 42 -14.57 -24.63 -13.97
CA LEU A 42 -14.29 -25.75 -13.06
C LEU A 42 -14.43 -27.13 -13.71
N HIS A 43 -15.33 -27.29 -14.70
CA HIS A 43 -15.68 -28.60 -15.25
C HIS A 43 -15.40 -28.74 -16.75
N GLY A 44 -14.95 -27.68 -17.41
CA GLY A 44 -14.63 -27.71 -18.84
C GLY A 44 -13.31 -28.41 -19.13
N GLU A 45 -13.25 -29.08 -20.28
CA GLU A 45 -12.03 -29.68 -20.81
C GLU A 45 -11.32 -28.65 -21.71
N HIS A 46 -10.00 -28.51 -21.56
CA HIS A 46 -9.21 -27.64 -22.42
C HIS A 46 -9.03 -28.27 -23.80
N LYS A 47 -9.52 -27.60 -24.83
CA LYS A 47 -9.36 -28.01 -26.22
C LYS A 47 -8.26 -27.20 -26.89
N ARG A 48 -7.44 -27.88 -27.70
CA ARG A 48 -6.36 -27.28 -28.51
C ARG A 48 -6.69 -27.51 -29.98
N GLY A 49 -6.33 -26.56 -30.85
CA GLY A 49 -6.45 -26.71 -32.30
C GLY A 49 -7.42 -25.75 -33.00
N LEU A 50 -8.18 -24.95 -32.25
CA LEU A 50 -8.87 -23.79 -32.82
C LEU A 50 -7.84 -22.76 -33.28
N LYS A 51 -8.07 -22.18 -34.45
CA LYS A 51 -7.25 -21.11 -35.02
C LYS A 51 -8.13 -19.90 -35.22
N GLY A 52 -7.73 -18.76 -34.67
CA GLY A 52 -8.26 -17.47 -35.10
C GLY A 52 -7.61 -17.07 -36.43
N SER A 53 -8.30 -16.22 -37.19
CA SER A 53 -7.70 -15.60 -38.38
C SER A 53 -6.70 -14.51 -37.99
N ASP A 54 -5.91 -14.05 -38.96
CA ASP A 54 -5.13 -12.82 -38.87
C ASP A 54 -4.15 -12.75 -37.68
N GLY A 55 -3.67 -13.90 -37.22
CA GLY A 55 -2.71 -14.01 -36.13
C GLY A 55 -3.32 -14.03 -34.72
N LEU A 56 -4.64 -14.04 -34.60
CA LEU A 56 -5.33 -14.25 -33.32
C LEU A 56 -4.98 -15.64 -32.74
N ARG A 57 -4.55 -15.66 -31.47
CA ARG A 57 -4.35 -16.90 -30.73
C ARG A 57 -5.65 -17.24 -29.99
N VAL A 58 -6.02 -18.52 -30.02
CA VAL A 58 -7.28 -19.01 -29.46
C VAL A 58 -7.02 -20.29 -28.67
N SER A 59 -7.56 -20.35 -27.46
CA SER A 59 -7.79 -21.60 -26.71
C SER A 59 -9.26 -21.71 -26.32
N GLU A 60 -9.76 -22.92 -26.12
CA GLU A 60 -11.14 -23.16 -25.68
C GLU A 60 -11.14 -24.02 -24.40
N THR A 61 -11.99 -23.65 -23.46
CA THR A 61 -12.39 -24.49 -22.34
C THR A 61 -13.88 -24.75 -22.45
N ALA A 62 -14.30 -26.01 -22.61
CA ALA A 62 -15.72 -26.32 -22.86
C ALA A 62 -16.19 -27.56 -22.11
N THR A 63 -17.44 -27.53 -21.67
CA THR A 63 -18.14 -28.67 -21.09
C THR A 63 -18.85 -29.48 -22.17
N LYS A 64 -19.17 -30.76 -21.88
CA LYS A 64 -19.89 -31.62 -22.84
C LYS A 64 -21.33 -31.17 -23.11
N GLN A 65 -21.97 -30.48 -22.15
CA GLN A 65 -23.40 -30.18 -22.18
C GLN A 65 -23.77 -28.71 -22.00
N ASN A 66 -22.88 -27.83 -21.49
CA ASN A 66 -23.20 -26.44 -21.11
C ASN A 66 -22.28 -25.39 -21.77
N GLY A 67 -21.84 -25.66 -23.00
CA GLY A 67 -21.05 -24.70 -23.78
C GLY A 67 -19.61 -24.53 -23.32
N GLY A 68 -18.96 -23.48 -23.81
CA GLY A 68 -17.54 -23.22 -23.63
C GLY A 68 -17.14 -21.75 -23.60
N ILE A 69 -15.85 -21.52 -23.36
CA ILE A 69 -15.21 -20.21 -23.34
C ILE A 69 -14.02 -20.27 -24.29
N LEU A 70 -14.00 -19.40 -25.29
CA LEU A 70 -12.85 -19.11 -26.13
C LEU A 70 -12.04 -18.00 -25.48
N PHE A 71 -10.77 -18.25 -25.17
CA PHE A 71 -9.83 -17.19 -24.83
C PHE A 71 -9.15 -16.76 -26.12
N VAL A 72 -9.58 -15.61 -26.67
CA VAL A 72 -9.05 -15.03 -27.90
C VAL A 72 -8.09 -13.91 -27.51
N ASP A 73 -6.82 -13.99 -27.89
CA ASP A 73 -5.85 -12.95 -27.59
C ASP A 73 -5.02 -12.50 -28.79
N ASN A 74 -4.65 -11.22 -28.77
CA ASN A 74 -3.75 -10.61 -29.72
C ASN A 74 -2.32 -10.67 -29.17
N PRO A 75 -1.44 -11.53 -29.71
CA PRO A 75 -0.05 -11.61 -29.24
C PRO A 75 0.82 -10.43 -29.71
N ASP A 76 0.34 -9.60 -30.64
CA ASP A 76 1.06 -8.42 -31.13
C ASP A 76 1.16 -7.35 -30.02
N LYS A 77 2.34 -6.72 -29.92
CA LYS A 77 2.66 -5.75 -28.88
C LYS A 77 2.33 -4.30 -29.27
N GLU A 78 2.12 -4.04 -30.56
CA GLU A 78 2.03 -2.70 -31.12
C GLU A 78 0.74 -2.48 -31.91
N ASN A 79 0.26 -3.51 -32.62
CA ASN A 79 -0.84 -3.38 -33.56
C ASN A 79 -2.13 -4.03 -33.06
N ALA A 80 -3.25 -3.39 -33.33
CA ALA A 80 -4.56 -4.01 -33.18
C ALA A 80 -4.80 -5.01 -34.32
N VAL A 81 -5.51 -6.11 -34.03
CA VAL A 81 -5.85 -7.15 -35.00
C VAL A 81 -7.37 -7.23 -35.13
N THR A 82 -7.88 -7.33 -36.35
CA THR A 82 -9.29 -7.66 -36.62
C THR A 82 -9.33 -8.98 -37.35
N GLY A 83 -10.08 -9.94 -36.81
CA GLY A 83 -10.18 -11.29 -37.36
C GLY A 83 -11.45 -12.00 -36.90
N HIS A 84 -11.50 -13.32 -37.04
CA HIS A 84 -12.66 -14.15 -36.70
C HIS A 84 -12.22 -15.50 -36.12
N VAL A 85 -13.15 -16.20 -35.45
CA VAL A 85 -12.96 -17.55 -34.88
C VAL A 85 -14.16 -18.41 -35.25
N ALA A 86 -14.05 -19.19 -36.33
CA ALA A 86 -15.14 -20.03 -36.79
C ALA A 86 -15.41 -21.22 -35.84
N PRO A 87 -16.68 -21.66 -35.65
CA PRO A 87 -17.91 -21.04 -36.16
C PRO A 87 -18.50 -19.94 -35.25
N TYR A 88 -17.83 -19.62 -34.14
CA TYR A 88 -18.45 -18.91 -33.02
C TYR A 88 -18.40 -17.39 -33.11
N LEU A 89 -17.30 -16.82 -33.57
CA LEU A 89 -17.03 -15.38 -33.52
C LEU A 89 -16.78 -14.86 -34.93
N PRO A 90 -17.78 -14.28 -35.62
CA PRO A 90 -17.67 -13.90 -37.02
C PRO A 90 -16.74 -12.69 -37.27
N GLU A 91 -16.59 -11.82 -36.26
CA GLU A 91 -15.62 -10.73 -36.27
C GLU A 91 -15.25 -10.36 -34.83
N VAL A 92 -13.97 -10.09 -34.59
CA VAL A 92 -13.45 -9.53 -33.35
C VAL A 92 -12.24 -8.67 -33.67
N ARG A 93 -12.23 -7.46 -33.12
CA ARG A 93 -11.06 -6.59 -33.09
C ARG A 93 -10.44 -6.67 -31.71
N LEU A 94 -9.11 -6.80 -31.58
CA LEU A 94 -8.34 -6.80 -30.32
C LEU A 94 -7.18 -5.80 -30.37
N LYS A 95 -7.02 -4.97 -29.35
CA LYS A 95 -5.88 -4.07 -29.11
C LYS A 95 -4.60 -4.87 -28.86
N PRO A 96 -3.42 -4.25 -28.91
CA PRO A 96 -2.17 -4.93 -28.61
C PRO A 96 -2.19 -5.59 -27.22
N ARG A 97 -1.74 -6.85 -27.15
CA ARG A 97 -1.71 -7.67 -25.92
C ARG A 97 -3.06 -7.87 -25.22
N GLU A 98 -4.17 -7.59 -25.89
CA GLU A 98 -5.49 -7.76 -25.32
C GLU A 98 -5.91 -9.23 -25.35
N LEU A 99 -6.56 -9.66 -24.27
CA LEU A 99 -7.22 -10.96 -24.15
C LEU A 99 -8.72 -10.74 -23.95
N PHE A 100 -9.52 -11.43 -24.74
CA PHE A 100 -10.97 -11.38 -24.70
C PHE A 100 -11.54 -12.79 -24.47
N PRO A 101 -12.15 -13.05 -23.30
CA PRO A 101 -12.83 -14.31 -23.05
C PRO A 101 -14.24 -14.25 -23.61
N TYR A 102 -14.53 -15.15 -24.54
CA TYR A 102 -15.77 -15.24 -25.26
C TYR A 102 -16.53 -16.51 -24.90
N VAL A 103 -17.70 -16.37 -24.30
CA VAL A 103 -18.54 -17.51 -23.93
C VAL A 103 -19.38 -17.92 -25.14
N HIS A 104 -19.57 -19.23 -25.36
CA HIS A 104 -20.49 -19.77 -26.35
C HIS A 104 -21.32 -20.94 -25.79
N ASP A 105 -22.56 -21.07 -26.27
CA ASP A 105 -23.47 -22.20 -25.99
C ASP A 105 -23.72 -22.48 -24.50
N ALA A 106 -23.56 -21.48 -23.64
CA ALA A 106 -23.73 -21.60 -22.19
C ALA A 106 -25.11 -21.07 -21.74
N PRO A 107 -25.81 -21.75 -20.82
CA PRO A 107 -27.03 -21.22 -20.22
C PRO A 107 -26.71 -20.11 -19.20
N ILE A 108 -27.54 -19.07 -19.13
CA ILE A 108 -27.51 -18.06 -18.05
C ILE A 108 -28.62 -18.39 -17.05
N GLY A 109 -28.28 -19.20 -16.04
CA GLY A 109 -29.05 -19.41 -14.80
C GLY A 109 -30.52 -19.84 -14.90
N GLU A 110 -31.12 -20.14 -13.74
CA GLU A 110 -32.58 -20.31 -13.56
C GLU A 110 -33.13 -19.08 -12.81
N PRO A 111 -34.35 -18.59 -13.13
CA PRO A 111 -34.92 -17.38 -12.54
C PRO A 111 -34.95 -17.43 -11.00
N VAL A 112 -34.75 -16.25 -10.38
CA VAL A 112 -34.83 -16.07 -8.92
C VAL A 112 -36.30 -16.16 -8.47
N GLU A 113 -36.57 -16.89 -7.40
CA GLU A 113 -37.93 -17.03 -6.85
C GLU A 113 -38.40 -15.66 -6.31
N GLY A 114 -39.30 -14.98 -7.03
CA GLY A 114 -39.87 -13.69 -6.63
C GLY A 114 -39.35 -12.44 -7.37
N GLY A 115 -38.32 -12.56 -8.22
CA GLY A 115 -37.80 -11.47 -9.05
C GLY A 115 -38.02 -11.69 -10.55
N LYS A 116 -38.26 -10.61 -11.33
CA LYS A 116 -38.46 -10.73 -12.80
C LYS A 116 -37.17 -11.02 -13.55
N TYR A 117 -36.01 -10.62 -13.02
CA TYR A 117 -34.73 -10.80 -13.69
C TYR A 117 -33.63 -11.38 -12.79
N LEU A 118 -32.79 -12.24 -13.36
CA LEU A 118 -31.62 -12.84 -12.73
C LEU A 118 -30.48 -11.83 -12.64
N ALA A 119 -29.98 -11.56 -11.43
CA ALA A 119 -28.83 -10.69 -11.20
C ALA A 119 -27.51 -11.43 -11.54
N SER A 120 -27.29 -11.78 -12.80
CA SER A 120 -25.99 -12.30 -13.28
C SER A 120 -25.22 -11.23 -14.03
N TYR A 121 -23.94 -11.07 -13.69
CA TYR A 121 -23.01 -10.25 -14.47
C TYR A 121 -22.53 -11.06 -15.68
N VAL A 122 -23.17 -10.85 -16.83
CA VAL A 122 -23.00 -11.73 -18.00
C VAL A 122 -21.77 -11.37 -18.85
N GLY A 123 -21.17 -10.17 -18.72
CA GLY A 123 -20.20 -9.72 -19.72
C GLY A 123 -19.01 -8.89 -19.23
N LEU A 124 -17.81 -9.31 -19.63
CA LEU A 124 -16.69 -8.42 -19.93
C LEU A 124 -16.92 -7.91 -21.36
N VAL A 125 -17.72 -6.87 -21.52
CA VAL A 125 -18.13 -6.42 -22.85
C VAL A 125 -17.18 -5.33 -23.34
N LYS A 126 -16.54 -5.58 -24.48
CA LYS A 126 -15.43 -4.79 -24.99
C LYS A 126 -15.88 -3.38 -25.41
N SER A 127 -15.23 -2.31 -24.94
CA SER A 127 -15.65 -0.95 -25.28
C SER A 127 -15.33 -0.48 -26.71
N ASP A 128 -14.55 -1.19 -27.52
CA ASP A 128 -14.22 -0.74 -28.90
C ASP A 128 -14.60 -1.76 -30.00
N ALA A 129 -15.41 -2.78 -29.68
CA ALA A 129 -15.95 -3.69 -30.69
C ALA A 129 -17.22 -3.11 -31.31
N PRO A 130 -17.40 -3.14 -32.65
CA PRO A 130 -18.61 -2.64 -33.30
C PRO A 130 -19.85 -3.52 -33.02
N VAL A 131 -19.63 -4.80 -32.73
CA VAL A 131 -20.64 -5.77 -32.31
C VAL A 131 -20.25 -6.34 -30.95
N LEU A 132 -21.18 -6.27 -30.01
CA LEU A 132 -21.07 -6.85 -28.68
C LEU A 132 -21.87 -8.14 -28.66
N THR A 133 -21.17 -9.26 -28.53
CA THR A 133 -21.79 -10.56 -28.71
C THR A 133 -21.98 -11.26 -27.37
N ALA A 134 -23.19 -11.75 -27.10
CA ALA A 134 -23.50 -12.64 -25.98
C ALA A 134 -24.08 -13.95 -26.51
N HIS A 135 -23.31 -15.04 -26.48
CA HIS A 135 -23.82 -16.37 -26.88
C HIS A 135 -24.42 -17.09 -25.69
N ILE A 136 -25.69 -17.41 -25.79
CA ILE A 136 -26.47 -17.90 -24.68
C ILE A 136 -27.50 -18.90 -25.23
N ARG A 137 -27.63 -20.08 -24.62
CA ARG A 137 -28.63 -21.05 -25.11
C ARG A 137 -30.06 -20.61 -24.80
N PRO A 138 -31.03 -20.86 -25.70
CA PRO A 138 -32.44 -20.67 -25.42
C PRO A 138 -32.99 -21.92 -24.78
N TYR A 139 -33.02 -21.94 -23.45
CA TYR A 139 -34.24 -22.24 -22.69
C TYR A 139 -33.97 -22.09 -21.17
N PRO A 140 -34.78 -21.31 -20.43
CA PRO A 140 -35.51 -20.12 -20.84
C PRO A 140 -34.63 -18.88 -20.63
N PHE A 141 -34.49 -18.09 -21.69
CA PHE A 141 -33.93 -16.74 -21.67
C PHE A 141 -34.87 -15.71 -21.00
N GLU A 142 -35.85 -16.18 -20.23
CA GLU A 142 -36.81 -15.31 -19.58
C GLU A 142 -36.18 -14.66 -18.36
N GLY A 143 -36.09 -13.32 -18.37
CA GLY A 143 -35.57 -12.59 -17.22
C GLY A 143 -34.05 -12.48 -17.13
N ALA A 144 -33.25 -12.54 -18.20
CA ALA A 144 -31.81 -12.25 -18.06
C ALA A 144 -31.51 -10.73 -18.16
N ARG A 145 -30.49 -10.28 -17.40
CA ARG A 145 -29.87 -8.94 -17.54
C ARG A 145 -28.46 -9.09 -18.07
N VAL A 146 -28.17 -8.44 -19.19
CA VAL A 146 -26.83 -8.37 -19.76
C VAL A 146 -26.27 -6.97 -19.57
N TYR A 147 -25.20 -6.84 -18.80
CA TYR A 147 -24.52 -5.57 -18.59
C TYR A 147 -23.44 -5.38 -19.68
N VAL A 148 -23.53 -4.28 -20.42
CA VAL A 148 -22.58 -3.89 -21.46
C VAL A 148 -22.04 -2.49 -21.17
N TYR A 149 -20.81 -2.19 -21.58
CA TYR A 149 -20.26 -0.85 -21.40
C TYR A 149 -19.55 -0.30 -22.64
N GLY A 150 -19.53 1.02 -22.75
CA GLY A 150 -18.98 1.76 -23.91
C GLY A 150 -18.82 3.24 -23.60
N GLU A 151 -18.18 3.96 -24.51
CA GLU A 151 -18.02 5.41 -24.38
C GLU A 151 -19.33 6.12 -24.79
N PRO A 152 -19.73 7.20 -24.10
CA PRO A 152 -20.91 7.98 -24.49
C PRO A 152 -20.91 8.38 -25.98
N GLY A 153 -22.03 8.18 -26.66
CA GLY A 153 -22.20 8.41 -28.10
C GLY A 153 -21.83 7.22 -28.99
N GLU A 154 -21.11 6.22 -28.48
CA GLU A 154 -20.90 4.97 -29.23
C GLU A 154 -22.23 4.24 -29.42
N THR A 155 -22.42 3.66 -30.60
CA THR A 155 -23.53 2.77 -30.88
C THR A 155 -22.99 1.40 -31.25
N LYS A 156 -23.47 0.36 -30.57
CA LYS A 156 -23.07 -1.02 -30.80
C LYS A 156 -24.27 -1.92 -30.89
N GLU A 157 -24.16 -2.93 -31.71
CA GLU A 157 -25.18 -3.98 -31.74
C GLU A 157 -24.89 -5.01 -30.65
N VAL A 158 -25.86 -5.24 -29.76
CA VAL A 158 -25.83 -6.36 -28.83
C VAL A 158 -26.63 -7.51 -29.43
N VAL A 159 -25.96 -8.62 -29.71
CA VAL A 159 -26.56 -9.77 -30.40
C VAL A 159 -26.57 -10.97 -29.46
N LEU A 160 -27.74 -11.60 -29.34
CA LEU A 160 -27.91 -12.89 -28.69
C LEU A 160 -27.78 -14.00 -29.74
N PHE A 161 -26.95 -14.99 -29.47
CA PHE A 161 -26.81 -16.15 -30.36
C PHE A 161 -27.40 -17.40 -29.73
N HIS A 162 -28.05 -18.22 -30.55
CA HIS A 162 -28.48 -19.58 -30.22
C HIS A 162 -27.56 -20.58 -30.91
N GLY A 163 -26.62 -21.19 -30.19
CA GLY A 163 -25.67 -22.06 -30.86
C GLY A 163 -24.68 -21.23 -31.70
N SER A 164 -24.47 -21.66 -32.94
CA SER A 164 -23.82 -20.89 -34.00
C SER A 164 -24.78 -19.97 -34.77
N GLU A 165 -26.07 -19.99 -34.47
CA GLU A 165 -27.08 -19.19 -35.18
C GLU A 165 -27.30 -17.84 -34.51
N ARG A 166 -27.38 -16.79 -35.33
CA ARG A 166 -27.68 -15.43 -34.87
C ARG A 166 -29.15 -15.35 -34.43
N GLY A 167 -29.38 -14.95 -33.19
CA GLY A 167 -30.70 -14.72 -32.60
C GLY A 167 -31.13 -13.26 -32.64
N GLN A 168 -31.82 -12.80 -31.59
CA GLN A 168 -32.28 -11.42 -31.46
C GLN A 168 -31.11 -10.45 -31.26
N SER A 169 -31.24 -9.23 -31.75
CA SER A 169 -30.28 -8.15 -31.48
C SER A 169 -30.96 -6.84 -31.15
N VAL A 170 -30.20 -5.95 -30.48
CA VAL A 170 -30.61 -4.58 -30.18
C VAL A 170 -29.45 -3.62 -30.39
N MET A 171 -29.70 -2.48 -31.03
CA MET A 171 -28.73 -1.40 -31.12
C MET A 171 -28.71 -0.63 -29.81
N VAL A 172 -27.57 -0.63 -29.14
CA VAL A 172 -27.32 0.05 -27.88
C VAL A 172 -26.49 1.30 -28.16
N THR A 173 -27.05 2.47 -27.88
CA THR A 173 -26.31 3.73 -27.85
C THR A 173 -25.94 4.05 -26.40
N PHE A 174 -24.67 4.24 -26.13
CA PHE A 174 -24.19 4.59 -24.79
C PHE A 174 -24.40 6.09 -24.53
N SER A 175 -24.73 6.42 -23.28
CA SER A 175 -24.91 7.81 -22.83
C SER A 175 -24.16 8.03 -21.52
N ASP A 176 -24.13 9.25 -21.01
CA ASP A 176 -23.53 9.57 -19.70
C ASP A 176 -24.30 8.94 -18.52
N ALA A 177 -25.53 8.49 -18.74
CA ALA A 177 -26.35 7.75 -17.78
C ALA A 177 -26.54 6.29 -18.23
N PRO A 178 -26.78 5.35 -17.29
CA PRO A 178 -27.15 3.99 -17.64
C PRO A 178 -28.49 3.95 -18.38
N LEU A 179 -28.61 3.06 -19.36
CA LEU A 179 -29.82 2.87 -20.16
C LEU A 179 -30.22 1.39 -20.21
N VAL A 180 -31.52 1.13 -20.25
CA VAL A 180 -32.08 -0.22 -20.40
C VAL A 180 -32.69 -0.39 -21.78
N TYR A 181 -32.25 -1.43 -22.48
CA TYR A 181 -32.75 -1.82 -23.79
C TYR A 181 -33.48 -3.16 -23.68
N PRO A 182 -34.78 -3.25 -24.02
CA PRO A 182 -35.50 -4.51 -24.00
C PRO A 182 -34.99 -5.44 -25.11
N LEU A 183 -34.92 -6.74 -24.82
CA LEU A 183 -34.51 -7.77 -25.77
C LEU A 183 -35.29 -9.06 -25.50
N GLY A 184 -36.51 -9.12 -26.06
CA GLY A 184 -37.47 -10.16 -25.72
C GLY A 184 -37.86 -10.13 -24.23
N PRO A 185 -37.83 -11.27 -23.52
CA PRO A 185 -38.08 -11.31 -22.08
C PRO A 185 -36.84 -10.94 -21.24
N SER A 186 -35.72 -10.60 -21.89
CA SER A 186 -34.48 -10.15 -21.27
C SER A 186 -34.27 -8.66 -21.48
N GLN A 187 -33.22 -8.11 -20.87
CA GLN A 187 -32.81 -6.72 -21.06
C GLN A 187 -31.29 -6.57 -21.14
N VAL A 188 -30.86 -5.56 -21.88
CA VAL A 188 -29.48 -5.12 -21.96
C VAL A 188 -29.34 -3.81 -21.18
N VAL A 189 -28.49 -3.80 -20.18
CA VAL A 189 -28.14 -2.61 -19.38
C VAL A 189 -26.86 -2.03 -19.96
N ALA A 190 -26.98 -0.87 -20.61
CA ALA A 190 -25.88 -0.14 -21.19
C ALA A 190 -25.31 0.85 -20.16
N LEU A 191 -24.07 0.66 -19.77
CA LEU A 191 -23.35 1.49 -18.82
C LEU A 191 -22.30 2.34 -19.55
N PRO A 192 -22.12 3.62 -19.22
CA PRO A 192 -20.90 4.31 -19.64
C PRO A 192 -19.67 3.68 -18.97
N ALA A 193 -18.54 3.69 -19.68
CA ALA A 193 -17.31 2.98 -19.28
C ALA A 193 -16.82 3.36 -17.87
N ASN A 194 -16.95 4.63 -17.48
CA ASN A 194 -16.58 5.12 -16.15
C ASN A 194 -17.47 4.57 -15.01
N LEU A 195 -18.72 4.17 -15.28
CA LEU A 195 -19.64 3.60 -14.28
C LEU A 195 -19.58 2.07 -14.21
N ALA A 196 -19.03 1.40 -15.23
CA ALA A 196 -18.94 -0.07 -15.27
C ALA A 196 -18.14 -0.66 -14.09
N GLY A 197 -17.03 0.00 -13.69
CA GLY A 197 -16.27 -0.39 -12.51
C GLY A 197 -16.92 -0.01 -11.17
N ARG A 198 -17.92 0.87 -11.22
CA ARG A 198 -18.65 1.47 -10.08
C ARG A 198 -20.09 0.94 -10.01
N THR A 199 -20.31 -0.28 -10.48
CA THR A 199 -21.60 -0.98 -10.44
C THR A 199 -21.56 -2.06 -9.36
N PHE A 200 -22.48 -2.04 -8.41
CA PHE A 200 -22.50 -2.88 -7.22
C PHE A 200 -23.77 -3.72 -7.16
N PHE A 201 -23.59 -5.02 -6.91
CA PHE A 201 -24.64 -6.02 -6.84
C PHE A 201 -24.75 -6.48 -5.39
N ALA A 202 -25.97 -6.70 -4.90
CA ALA A 202 -26.16 -7.21 -3.54
C ALA A 202 -25.61 -8.63 -3.41
N GLU A 203 -24.98 -8.94 -2.28
CA GLU A 203 -24.31 -10.23 -2.05
C GLU A 203 -25.28 -11.40 -1.88
N ASN A 204 -26.50 -11.13 -1.37
CA ASN A 204 -27.47 -12.15 -0.95
C ASN A 204 -28.46 -12.61 -2.03
N GLY A 205 -28.33 -12.14 -3.26
CA GLY A 205 -28.98 -12.76 -4.43
C GLY A 205 -30.49 -12.55 -4.59
N ASP A 206 -31.23 -12.13 -3.57
CA ASP A 206 -32.68 -11.98 -3.67
C ASP A 206 -33.10 -10.50 -3.55
N ASN A 207 -33.62 -9.97 -4.66
CA ASN A 207 -34.48 -8.80 -4.75
C ASN A 207 -33.97 -7.37 -4.37
N ALA A 208 -32.66 -7.12 -4.31
CA ALA A 208 -32.13 -5.76 -4.10
C ALA A 208 -31.81 -5.01 -5.43
N PRO A 209 -32.00 -3.69 -5.50
CA PRO A 209 -31.60 -2.87 -6.66
C PRO A 209 -30.08 -2.89 -6.92
N VAL A 210 -29.65 -2.83 -8.19
CA VAL A 210 -28.23 -2.66 -8.53
C VAL A 210 -27.85 -1.19 -8.41
N ILE A 211 -26.77 -0.88 -7.69
CA ILE A 211 -26.34 0.49 -7.44
C ILE A 211 -25.21 0.83 -8.41
N ILE A 212 -25.33 1.96 -9.10
CA ILE A 212 -24.42 2.35 -10.17
C ILE A 212 -23.91 3.77 -9.88
N GLY A 213 -22.59 3.91 -9.92
CA GLY A 213 -21.90 5.18 -9.87
C GLY A 213 -21.29 5.65 -8.56
N PRO A 214 -21.46 5.06 -7.36
CA PRO A 214 -20.69 5.49 -6.20
C PRO A 214 -19.24 5.00 -6.28
N ASP A 215 -18.34 5.58 -5.46
CA ASP A 215 -16.96 5.08 -5.36
C ASP A 215 -16.87 3.73 -4.64
N ASP A 216 -17.74 3.52 -3.64
CA ASP A 216 -17.96 2.26 -2.94
C ASP A 216 -19.39 2.12 -2.37
N VAL A 217 -19.79 0.91 -1.97
CA VAL A 217 -21.03 0.60 -1.26
C VAL A 217 -20.71 -0.25 -0.04
N ARG A 218 -20.91 0.31 1.17
CA ARG A 218 -20.63 -0.36 2.45
C ARG A 218 -21.75 -1.28 2.92
N GLU A 219 -22.98 -0.84 2.70
CA GLU A 219 -24.18 -1.56 3.10
C GLU A 219 -25.17 -1.49 1.94
N HIS A 220 -25.73 -2.63 1.58
CA HIS A 220 -26.59 -2.78 0.41
C HIS A 220 -27.83 -3.57 0.82
N GLY A 221 -28.92 -2.85 1.08
CA GLY A 221 -30.24 -3.42 1.35
C GLY A 221 -31.20 -3.21 0.19
N ASP A 222 -32.47 -3.55 0.42
CA ASP A 222 -33.54 -3.43 -0.57
C ASP A 222 -34.02 -1.98 -0.72
N ASP A 223 -34.20 -1.28 0.41
CA ASP A 223 -34.75 0.08 0.46
C ASP A 223 -33.68 1.18 0.60
N PHE A 224 -32.46 0.80 1.00
CA PHE A 224 -31.39 1.76 1.24
C PHE A 224 -30.01 1.19 0.96
N ALA A 225 -29.05 2.09 0.78
CA ALA A 225 -27.63 1.75 0.74
C ALA A 225 -26.77 2.82 1.41
N THR A 226 -25.65 2.40 1.97
CA THR A 226 -24.60 3.30 2.45
C THR A 226 -23.52 3.37 1.39
N VAL A 227 -23.39 4.52 0.72
CA VAL A 227 -22.49 4.75 -0.41
C VAL A 227 -21.36 5.70 -0.04
N GLU A 228 -20.22 5.54 -0.70
CA GLU A 228 -19.09 6.47 -0.63
C GLU A 228 -18.96 7.25 -1.93
N VAL A 229 -18.78 8.57 -1.83
CA VAL A 229 -18.55 9.47 -2.97
C VAL A 229 -17.56 10.57 -2.63
N ALA A 230 -16.93 11.19 -3.63
CA ALA A 230 -16.03 12.33 -3.39
C ALA A 230 -16.75 13.47 -2.62
N PRO A 231 -16.14 14.02 -1.55
CA PRO A 231 -16.77 15.03 -0.69
C PRO A 231 -16.94 16.38 -1.38
N GLY A 232 -17.83 17.22 -0.84
CA GLY A 232 -18.03 18.61 -1.27
C GLY A 232 -18.61 18.78 -2.69
N LYS A 233 -19.18 17.72 -3.27
CA LYS A 233 -19.65 17.68 -4.66
C LYS A 233 -21.06 17.15 -4.77
N THR A 234 -21.75 17.55 -5.84
CA THR A 234 -23.01 16.91 -6.26
C THR A 234 -22.69 15.69 -7.13
N HIS A 235 -23.40 14.59 -6.90
CA HIS A 235 -23.26 13.34 -7.64
C HIS A 235 -24.62 12.84 -8.12
N SER A 236 -24.65 12.37 -9.37
CA SER A 236 -25.73 11.57 -9.93
C SER A 236 -25.36 10.09 -9.79
N LEU A 237 -26.07 9.38 -8.92
CA LEU A 237 -26.01 7.93 -8.80
C LEU A 237 -27.25 7.32 -9.46
N PHE A 238 -27.26 6.00 -9.65
CA PHE A 238 -28.42 5.32 -10.20
C PHE A 238 -28.72 4.03 -9.44
N SER A 239 -30.00 3.77 -9.18
CA SER A 239 -30.49 2.45 -8.78
C SER A 239 -31.20 1.79 -9.95
N LEU A 240 -30.92 0.50 -10.18
CA LEU A 240 -31.63 -0.34 -11.14
C LEU A 240 -32.42 -1.39 -10.37
N SER A 241 -33.73 -1.14 -10.23
CA SER A 241 -34.69 -2.03 -9.56
C SER A 241 -34.71 -3.44 -10.14
N THR A 242 -35.32 -4.39 -9.43
CA THR A 242 -35.52 -5.79 -9.83
C THR A 242 -36.46 -5.96 -11.03
N GLU A 243 -37.18 -4.90 -11.40
CA GLU A 243 -38.15 -4.84 -12.50
C GLU A 243 -37.54 -4.21 -13.76
N GLY A 244 -36.34 -3.64 -13.65
CA GLY A 244 -35.59 -3.03 -14.76
C GLY A 244 -35.80 -1.52 -14.91
N ALA A 245 -36.43 -0.86 -13.93
CA ALA A 245 -36.51 0.60 -13.90
C ALA A 245 -35.22 1.19 -13.31
N ILE A 246 -34.70 2.22 -13.98
CA ILE A 246 -33.58 3.04 -13.51
C ILE A 246 -34.16 4.28 -12.80
N THR A 247 -33.68 4.53 -11.59
CA THR A 247 -33.91 5.77 -10.84
C THR A 247 -32.60 6.51 -10.72
N GLU A 248 -32.57 7.79 -11.10
CA GLU A 248 -31.44 8.67 -10.83
C GLU A 248 -31.57 9.25 -9.41
N ILE A 249 -30.50 9.13 -8.63
CA ILE A 249 -30.41 9.57 -7.25
C ILE A 249 -29.37 10.68 -7.20
N ASN A 250 -29.85 11.92 -7.09
CA ASN A 250 -29.00 13.10 -6.98
C ASN A 250 -28.69 13.37 -5.50
N ILE A 251 -27.41 13.34 -5.14
CA ILE A 251 -26.94 13.61 -3.78
C ILE A 251 -25.95 14.76 -3.74
N VAL A 252 -25.97 15.52 -2.64
CA VAL A 252 -24.96 16.54 -2.34
C VAL A 252 -24.09 16.00 -1.21
N ALA A 253 -22.86 15.61 -1.55
CA ALA A 253 -21.90 15.12 -0.58
C ALA A 253 -21.42 16.27 0.31
N PRO A 254 -21.46 16.12 1.65
CA PRO A 254 -20.93 17.14 2.55
C PRO A 254 -19.41 17.28 2.36
N ASP A 255 -18.89 18.45 2.72
CA ASP A 255 -17.46 18.61 2.93
C ASP A 255 -16.98 17.75 4.09
N LEU A 256 -15.71 17.34 4.04
CA LEU A 256 -15.08 16.71 5.19
C LEU A 256 -14.87 17.76 6.28
N ALA A 257 -14.98 17.31 7.54
CA ALA A 257 -14.55 18.12 8.67
C ALA A 257 -13.07 18.49 8.51
N THR A 258 -12.61 19.55 9.17
CA THR A 258 -11.17 19.84 9.23
C THR A 258 -10.42 18.69 9.92
N PRO A 259 -9.24 18.29 9.45
CA PRO A 259 -8.41 17.33 10.17
C PRO A 259 -8.16 17.79 11.62
N PRO A 260 -7.99 16.86 12.56
CA PRO A 260 -7.60 17.20 13.93
C PRO A 260 -6.26 17.94 13.93
N VAL A 261 -6.10 18.87 14.87
CA VAL A 261 -4.88 19.66 15.03
C VAL A 261 -4.07 19.09 16.19
N LEU A 262 -2.76 19.01 15.99
CA LEU A 262 -1.81 18.60 17.02
C LEU A 262 -1.70 19.69 18.09
N SER A 263 -1.61 19.28 19.36
CA SER A 263 -1.26 20.17 20.46
C SER A 263 0.17 20.68 20.30
N GLU A 264 0.52 21.67 21.12
CA GLU A 264 1.92 22.07 21.32
C GLU A 264 2.81 20.84 21.58
N TRP A 265 3.93 20.79 20.88
CA TRP A 265 4.90 19.72 21.04
C TRP A 265 5.67 19.87 22.34
N ARG A 266 5.97 18.74 22.96
CA ARG A 266 6.80 18.62 24.16
C ARG A 266 7.96 17.70 23.86
N SER A 267 9.09 17.90 24.54
CA SER A 267 10.29 17.07 24.36
C SER A 267 10.72 16.36 25.63
N ALA A 268 11.40 15.24 25.45
CA ALA A 268 12.17 14.55 26.47
C ALA A 268 13.55 14.20 25.88
N PHE A 269 14.57 14.16 26.74
CA PHE A 269 15.95 13.99 26.32
C PHE A 269 16.55 12.75 26.95
N GLU A 270 17.21 11.94 26.11
CA GLU A 270 18.01 10.82 26.60
C GLU A 270 19.23 11.34 27.37
N PRO A 271 19.83 10.51 28.25
CA PRO A 271 21.16 10.81 28.74
C PRO A 271 22.12 11.02 27.58
N ASP A 272 23.00 12.02 27.67
CA ASP A 272 23.93 12.35 26.60
C ASP A 272 25.04 11.30 26.48
N TYR A 273 24.77 10.26 25.69
CA TYR A 273 25.73 9.21 25.36
C TYR A 273 26.87 9.67 24.45
N THR A 274 26.95 10.95 24.11
CA THR A 274 28.06 11.50 23.33
C THR A 274 29.02 12.29 24.22
N ALA A 275 28.59 12.67 25.42
CA ALA A 275 29.40 13.41 26.38
C ALA A 275 30.68 12.64 26.79
N PRO A 276 31.83 13.33 26.92
CA PRO A 276 33.09 12.72 27.34
C PRO A 276 33.06 12.11 28.75
N ASP A 277 32.26 12.70 29.65
CA ASP A 277 32.17 12.37 31.08
C ASP A 277 30.99 11.44 31.41
N PHE A 278 30.20 11.02 30.41
CA PHE A 278 29.12 10.06 30.61
C PHE A 278 29.63 8.72 31.16
N ASP A 279 29.01 8.25 32.24
CA ASP A 279 29.29 6.95 32.87
C ASP A 279 28.63 5.80 32.10
N ASP A 280 29.42 5.13 31.25
CA ASP A 280 29.03 3.94 30.50
C ASP A 280 29.48 2.64 31.17
N SER A 281 29.81 2.64 32.47
CA SER A 281 30.26 1.42 33.18
C SER A 281 29.23 0.29 33.22
N GLY A 282 27.95 0.60 33.10
CA GLY A 282 26.85 -0.37 33.00
C GLY A 282 26.65 -0.98 31.60
N TRP A 283 27.40 -0.52 30.59
CA TRP A 283 27.25 -0.99 29.22
C TRP A 283 27.98 -2.31 29.00
N ILE A 284 27.61 -3.04 27.94
CA ILE A 284 28.26 -4.30 27.59
C ILE A 284 29.68 -4.01 27.10
N GLU A 285 30.69 -4.46 27.84
CA GLU A 285 32.10 -4.30 27.48
C GLU A 285 32.55 -5.35 26.46
N MET A 286 33.33 -4.90 25.47
CA MET A 286 33.86 -5.73 24.39
C MET A 286 35.30 -5.32 24.10
N LYS A 287 36.18 -6.30 23.89
CA LYS A 287 37.56 -6.02 23.49
C LYS A 287 37.63 -5.33 22.11
N GLU A 288 36.83 -5.82 21.19
CA GLU A 288 36.66 -5.34 19.81
C GLU A 288 35.17 -5.16 19.51
N PRO A 289 34.79 -4.29 18.56
CA PRO A 289 33.39 -4.10 18.20
C PRO A 289 32.73 -5.42 17.79
N THR A 290 31.51 -5.64 18.28
CA THR A 290 30.72 -6.84 17.98
C THR A 290 29.40 -6.44 17.34
N SER A 291 28.96 -7.22 16.35
CA SER A 291 27.68 -7.03 15.65
C SER A 291 26.51 -6.91 16.63
N MET A 292 25.58 -5.98 16.37
CA MET A 292 24.34 -5.80 17.14
C MET A 292 23.53 -7.10 17.27
N ILE A 293 23.50 -7.94 16.23
CA ILE A 293 22.82 -9.25 16.29
C ILE A 293 23.44 -10.15 17.36
N ALA A 294 24.77 -10.23 17.40
CA ALA A 294 25.48 -11.04 18.39
C ALA A 294 25.35 -10.49 19.81
N LEU A 295 25.01 -9.20 19.93
CA LEU A 295 24.73 -8.51 21.20
C LEU A 295 23.23 -8.55 21.57
N GLY A 296 22.41 -9.35 20.87
CA GLY A 296 20.98 -9.49 21.15
C GLY A 296 20.11 -8.30 20.71
N ASN A 297 20.66 -7.38 19.89
CA ASN A 297 19.99 -6.17 19.44
C ASN A 297 19.62 -6.22 17.93
N GLY A 298 19.55 -7.41 17.35
CA GLY A 298 19.30 -7.62 15.92
C GLY A 298 17.92 -7.19 15.42
N ASN A 299 16.92 -7.18 16.32
CA ASN A 299 15.54 -6.79 15.99
C ASN A 299 15.26 -5.31 16.28
N ASN A 300 16.24 -4.59 16.81
CA ASN A 300 16.05 -3.20 17.21
C ASN A 300 16.67 -2.24 16.18
N PRO A 301 16.04 -1.08 15.97
CA PRO A 301 16.45 -0.11 14.95
C PRO A 301 17.79 0.57 15.28
N TYR A 302 18.09 0.76 16.56
CA TYR A 302 19.26 1.53 16.98
C TYR A 302 20.09 0.81 18.01
N GLY A 303 21.38 1.11 18.04
CA GLY A 303 22.31 0.69 19.10
C GLY A 303 23.51 1.62 19.18
N TRP A 304 23.93 1.92 20.40
CA TRP A 304 25.06 2.81 20.68
C TRP A 304 26.34 2.01 20.93
N TYR A 305 27.43 2.44 20.32
CA TYR A 305 28.78 1.99 20.58
C TYR A 305 29.60 3.15 21.16
N ARG A 306 30.39 2.91 22.21
CA ARG A 306 31.29 3.89 22.81
C ARG A 306 32.72 3.34 22.94
N ALA A 307 33.72 4.18 22.73
CA ALA A 307 35.12 3.84 22.94
C ALA A 307 35.95 5.07 23.33
N GLY A 308 37.03 4.86 24.07
CA GLY A 308 37.97 5.92 24.47
C GLY A 308 39.30 5.83 23.73
N ILE A 309 39.85 6.97 23.33
CA ILE A 309 41.16 7.11 22.70
C ILE A 309 42.00 8.10 23.52
N GLU A 310 43.14 7.67 24.03
CA GLU A 310 44.10 8.58 24.64
C GLU A 310 44.99 9.19 23.56
N SER A 311 45.02 10.53 23.47
CA SER A 311 45.87 11.25 22.54
C SER A 311 46.88 12.14 23.28
N PRO A 312 48.18 12.06 23.00
CA PRO A 312 49.18 12.95 23.61
C PRO A 312 49.18 14.35 22.99
N VAL A 313 48.50 14.55 21.86
CA VAL A 313 48.54 15.78 21.06
C VAL A 313 47.14 16.17 20.59
N THR A 314 46.96 17.43 20.22
CA THR A 314 45.82 17.84 19.39
C THR A 314 46.16 17.56 17.94
N ALA A 315 45.32 16.80 17.25
CA ALA A 315 45.57 16.40 15.87
C ALA A 315 44.27 16.02 15.15
N SER A 316 44.23 16.29 13.85
CA SER A 316 43.26 15.68 12.94
C SER A 316 43.67 14.25 12.63
N GLY A 317 42.70 13.36 12.44
CA GLY A 317 42.96 11.98 12.06
C GLY A 317 41.80 11.38 11.28
N THR A 318 42.10 10.31 10.57
CA THR A 318 41.14 9.55 9.79
C THR A 318 40.78 8.28 10.56
N LEU A 319 39.53 8.19 11.00
CA LEU A 319 38.96 7.00 11.65
C LEU A 319 38.38 6.06 10.59
N HIS A 320 38.82 4.81 10.58
CA HIS A 320 38.40 3.81 9.60
C HIS A 320 37.72 2.62 10.26
N PHE A 321 36.49 2.32 9.83
CA PHE A 321 35.72 1.15 10.21
C PHE A 321 35.91 0.09 9.12
N ALA A 322 36.65 -0.98 9.42
CA ALA A 322 36.99 -2.01 8.43
C ALA A 322 35.83 -2.97 8.12
N ALA A 323 34.82 -3.05 9.00
CA ALA A 323 33.59 -3.77 8.74
C ALA A 323 32.42 -3.22 9.57
N CYS A 324 31.44 -2.66 8.87
CA CYS A 324 30.17 -2.19 9.41
C CYS A 324 29.05 -2.40 8.40
N THR A 325 27.80 -2.34 8.85
CA THR A 325 26.61 -2.43 7.99
C THR A 325 25.60 -1.35 8.36
N ASP A 326 24.68 -1.13 7.43
CA ASP A 326 23.64 -0.11 7.51
C ASP A 326 24.23 1.31 7.62
N ARG A 327 23.84 2.12 8.61
CA ARG A 327 24.34 3.50 8.73
C ARG A 327 24.92 3.75 10.12
N LEU A 328 26.05 4.47 10.17
CA LEU A 328 26.70 4.90 11.39
C LEU A 328 26.64 6.42 11.50
N VAL A 329 26.25 6.96 12.65
CA VAL A 329 26.38 8.39 12.97
C VAL A 329 27.44 8.54 14.07
N LEU A 330 28.53 9.24 13.75
CA LEU A 330 29.69 9.40 14.63
C LEU A 330 29.64 10.73 15.38
N TYR A 331 29.96 10.67 16.67
CA TYR A 331 30.21 11.79 17.55
C TYR A 331 31.59 11.62 18.21
N VAL A 332 32.28 12.74 18.38
CA VAL A 332 33.56 12.82 19.09
C VAL A 332 33.46 13.90 20.15
N ASN A 333 33.66 13.52 21.42
CA ASN A 333 33.59 14.43 22.56
C ASN A 333 32.31 15.29 22.62
N GLY A 334 31.15 14.69 22.34
CA GLY A 334 29.86 15.39 22.30
C GLY A 334 29.54 16.10 20.99
N VAL A 335 30.48 16.16 20.04
CA VAL A 335 30.30 16.87 18.76
C VAL A 335 30.02 15.89 17.63
N ARG A 336 28.93 16.10 16.89
CA ARG A 336 28.59 15.27 15.71
C ARG A 336 29.62 15.49 14.60
N VAL A 337 30.25 14.40 14.16
CA VAL A 337 31.21 14.41 13.04
C VAL A 337 30.48 14.23 11.70
N GLY A 338 29.57 13.27 11.63
CA GLY A 338 28.85 12.97 10.38
C GLY A 338 28.17 11.61 10.41
N ALA A 339 27.60 11.22 9.27
CA ALA A 339 27.03 9.91 9.07
C ALA A 339 27.71 9.19 7.89
N SER A 340 27.83 7.87 7.96
CA SER A 340 28.33 7.07 6.84
C SER A 340 27.32 7.07 5.69
N ASP A 341 27.80 6.74 4.50
CA ASP A 341 26.93 6.29 3.43
C ASP A 341 26.20 5.01 3.85
N ILE A 342 25.10 4.73 3.16
CA ILE A 342 24.33 3.50 3.37
C ILE A 342 24.83 2.49 2.33
N PRO A 343 25.15 1.25 2.73
CA PRO A 343 25.58 0.22 1.80
C PRO A 343 24.46 -0.10 0.81
N PRO A 344 24.80 -0.49 -0.43
CA PRO A 344 23.82 -1.09 -1.33
C PRO A 344 23.14 -2.28 -0.62
N GLU A 345 21.81 -2.32 -0.69
CA GLU A 345 20.91 -3.23 0.04
C GLU A 345 21.17 -4.73 -0.18
N ASP A 346 22.06 -5.07 -1.10
CA ASP A 346 22.34 -6.41 -1.59
C ASP A 346 23.86 -6.64 -1.71
N ASN A 347 24.61 -6.52 -0.61
CA ASN A 347 26.00 -6.98 -0.63
C ASN A 347 26.10 -8.51 -0.46
N HIS A 348 25.61 -9.24 -1.47
CA HIS A 348 25.68 -10.71 -1.60
C HIS A 348 27.14 -11.20 -1.66
N ALA A 349 28.10 -10.31 -1.90
CA ALA A 349 29.48 -10.63 -2.23
C ALA A 349 30.38 -10.92 -1.02
N GLY A 350 29.88 -10.83 0.22
CA GLY A 350 30.66 -11.13 1.43
C GLY A 350 31.83 -10.17 1.70
N VAL A 351 31.93 -9.06 0.96
CA VAL A 351 32.89 -7.99 1.23
C VAL A 351 32.30 -7.07 2.31
N PRO A 352 32.98 -6.88 3.46
CA PRO A 352 32.48 -5.96 4.48
C PRO A 352 32.37 -4.54 3.94
N HIS A 353 31.28 -3.86 4.28
CA HIS A 353 31.18 -2.42 4.02
C HIS A 353 32.07 -1.68 5.02
N THR A 354 32.70 -0.61 4.55
CA THR A 354 33.62 0.21 5.35
C THR A 354 33.12 1.64 5.43
N ALA A 355 33.45 2.32 6.53
CA ALA A 355 33.16 3.73 6.72
C ALA A 355 34.42 4.45 7.17
N THR A 356 34.56 5.72 6.77
CA THR A 356 35.69 6.56 7.13
C THR A 356 35.19 7.93 7.56
N PHE A 357 35.77 8.48 8.62
CA PHE A 357 35.43 9.79 9.13
C PHE A 357 36.71 10.57 9.44
N GLU A 358 36.72 11.86 9.08
CA GLU A 358 37.74 12.79 9.56
C GLU A 358 37.33 13.28 10.94
N ILE A 359 38.22 13.14 11.92
CA ILE A 359 37.97 13.49 13.32
C ILE A 359 39.04 14.45 13.84
N GLU A 360 38.65 15.24 14.84
CA GLU A 360 39.56 16.09 15.60
C GLU A 360 39.76 15.53 17.00
N LEU A 361 41.02 15.39 17.41
CA LEU A 361 41.41 14.92 18.74
C LEU A 361 41.95 16.06 19.58
N THR A 362 41.64 16.06 20.87
CA THR A 362 42.27 16.92 21.88
C THR A 362 43.30 16.14 22.69
N VAL A 363 44.20 16.85 23.39
CA VAL A 363 45.13 16.21 24.34
C VAL A 363 44.34 15.52 25.47
N GLY A 364 44.73 14.29 25.81
CA GLY A 364 44.09 13.46 26.81
C GLY A 364 43.07 12.49 26.21
N ARG A 365 42.06 12.13 27.02
CA ARG A 365 41.02 11.19 26.64
C ARG A 365 40.02 11.82 25.68
N ASN A 366 39.82 11.17 24.54
CA ASN A 366 38.77 11.46 23.57
C ASN A 366 37.76 10.32 23.56
N VAL A 367 36.47 10.64 23.47
CA VAL A 367 35.39 9.66 23.45
C VAL A 367 34.75 9.63 22.07
N LEU A 368 34.73 8.44 21.49
CA LEU A 368 33.91 8.12 20.32
C LEU A 368 32.57 7.60 20.79
N ALA A 369 31.49 8.16 20.26
CA ALA A 369 30.14 7.60 20.37
C ALA A 369 29.56 7.40 18.97
N VAL A 370 29.06 6.20 18.68
CA VAL A 370 28.53 5.83 17.38
C VAL A 370 27.11 5.30 17.55
N LEU A 371 26.15 5.96 16.91
CA LEU A 371 24.80 5.43 16.75
C LEU A 371 24.76 4.57 15.48
N ALA A 372 24.56 3.28 15.65
CA ALA A 372 24.31 2.36 14.54
C ALA A 372 22.80 2.24 14.28
N ASP A 373 22.42 2.42 13.02
CA ASP A 373 21.04 2.43 12.51
C ASP A 373 20.80 1.16 11.70
N ASN A 374 20.22 0.14 12.33
CA ASN A 374 19.88 -1.15 11.74
C ASN A 374 18.66 -1.02 10.82
N LEU A 375 18.88 -1.02 9.51
CA LEU A 375 17.86 -0.80 8.48
C LEU A 375 16.93 -2.01 8.23
N GLY A 376 17.04 -3.06 9.04
CA GLY A 376 16.24 -4.29 8.90
C GLY A 376 17.09 -5.45 8.37
N LEU A 377 16.63 -6.68 8.60
CA LEU A 377 17.34 -7.88 8.17
C LEU A 377 17.07 -8.18 6.69
N ILE A 378 18.05 -8.79 6.00
CA ILE A 378 17.89 -9.22 4.61
C ILE A 378 16.86 -10.35 4.52
N LYS A 379 16.04 -10.36 3.47
CA LYS A 379 14.87 -11.26 3.35
C LYS A 379 15.27 -12.72 3.06
N GLY A 380 15.38 -13.51 4.12
CA GLY A 380 15.47 -14.96 4.08
C GLY A 380 16.87 -15.51 3.78
N ASP A 381 17.16 -16.69 4.34
CA ASP A 381 18.48 -17.32 4.34
C ASP A 381 19.09 -17.52 2.93
N TRP A 382 18.23 -17.70 1.91
CA TRP A 382 18.65 -17.94 0.53
C TRP A 382 19.30 -16.73 -0.14
N GLN A 383 18.96 -15.50 0.29
CA GLN A 383 19.62 -14.28 -0.21
C GLN A 383 21.01 -14.08 0.39
N ILE A 384 21.25 -14.63 1.58
CA ILE A 384 22.49 -14.48 2.33
C ILE A 384 23.41 -15.71 2.11
N GLY A 385 22.86 -16.82 1.60
CA GLY A 385 23.52 -18.12 1.49
C GLY A 385 23.80 -18.78 2.86
N LYS A 386 23.17 -18.27 3.93
CA LYS A 386 23.38 -18.60 5.34
C LYS A 386 22.12 -18.24 6.14
N GLY A 387 21.98 -18.80 7.33
CA GLY A 387 20.91 -18.40 8.26
C GLY A 387 20.95 -16.91 8.62
N GLN A 388 19.79 -16.25 8.68
CA GLN A 388 19.64 -14.84 9.06
C GLN A 388 20.32 -14.50 10.41
N GLU A 389 20.44 -15.46 11.33
CA GLU A 389 21.16 -15.29 12.59
C GLU A 389 22.66 -15.00 12.41
N LYS A 390 23.20 -15.26 11.21
CA LYS A 390 24.60 -15.01 10.85
C LYS A 390 24.82 -13.65 10.19
N GLU A 391 23.74 -12.91 9.90
CA GLU A 391 23.85 -11.53 9.42
C GLU A 391 24.61 -10.68 10.46
N LYS A 392 25.21 -9.59 9.99
CA LYS A 392 25.93 -8.63 10.83
C LYS A 392 25.30 -7.26 10.69
N LYS A 393 25.12 -6.58 11.83
CA LYS A 393 24.48 -5.27 11.96
C LYS A 393 25.35 -4.37 12.83
N GLY A 394 25.39 -3.08 12.55
CA GLY A 394 26.27 -2.13 13.25
C GLY A 394 27.74 -2.38 12.97
N ILE A 395 28.60 -2.30 13.98
CA ILE A 395 30.06 -2.43 13.84
C ILE A 395 30.48 -3.86 14.22
N TYR A 396 31.24 -4.53 13.35
CA TYR A 396 31.65 -5.92 13.59
C TYR A 396 33.07 -6.26 13.10
N GLY A 397 33.82 -5.27 12.67
CA GLY A 397 35.25 -5.38 12.37
C GLY A 397 36.08 -4.36 13.14
N PRO A 398 37.41 -4.41 12.98
CA PRO A 398 38.31 -3.51 13.67
C PRO A 398 38.09 -2.06 13.24
N VAL A 399 38.32 -1.15 14.17
CA VAL A 399 38.31 0.29 13.93
C VAL A 399 39.72 0.81 14.19
N THR A 400 40.29 1.48 13.20
CA THR A 400 41.65 2.00 13.27
C THR A 400 41.65 3.51 13.08
N LEU A 401 42.56 4.19 13.76
CA LEU A 401 42.78 5.62 13.63
C LEU A 401 44.15 5.87 12.98
N ASN A 402 44.15 6.60 11.88
CA ASN A 402 45.34 7.09 11.23
C ASN A 402 45.54 8.58 11.55
N VAL A 403 46.64 8.93 12.22
CA VAL A 403 47.01 10.32 12.48
C VAL A 403 48.18 10.68 11.56
N PRO A 404 48.07 11.72 10.70
CA PRO A 404 49.16 12.12 9.82
C PRO A 404 50.48 12.35 10.59
N GLY A 405 51.55 11.68 10.16
CA GLY A 405 52.86 11.74 10.81
C GLY A 405 53.09 10.71 11.92
N ALA A 406 52.07 9.91 12.31
CA ALA A 406 52.27 8.74 13.15
C ALA A 406 52.92 7.59 12.35
N CYS A 407 53.80 6.83 12.99
CA CYS A 407 54.51 5.70 12.36
C CYS A 407 53.64 4.43 12.22
N TRP A 408 52.44 4.40 12.81
CA TRP A 408 51.51 3.27 12.77
C TRP A 408 50.07 3.74 12.99
N MET A 409 49.11 2.94 12.52
CA MET A 409 47.70 3.12 12.86
C MET A 409 47.45 2.69 14.30
N ILE A 410 46.50 3.34 14.96
CA ILE A 410 46.09 3.04 16.34
C ILE A 410 44.84 2.16 16.29
N ASP A 411 44.89 0.97 16.88
CA ASP A 411 43.70 0.13 17.05
C ASP A 411 42.81 0.70 18.15
N VAL A 412 41.56 1.00 17.82
CA VAL A 412 40.56 1.44 18.79
C VAL A 412 39.95 0.20 19.45
N THR A 413 40.25 0.02 20.73
CA THR A 413 39.85 -1.15 21.52
C THR A 413 39.03 -0.75 22.75
N LYS A 414 38.51 -1.73 23.50
CA LYS A 414 37.68 -1.53 24.72
C LYS A 414 36.38 -0.78 24.41
N TRP A 415 35.62 -1.34 23.50
CA TRP A 415 34.31 -0.84 23.12
C TRP A 415 33.27 -1.19 24.17
N ARG A 416 32.25 -0.34 24.27
CA ARG A 416 31.07 -0.54 25.09
C ARG A 416 29.82 -0.43 24.23
N PHE A 417 28.79 -1.21 24.53
CA PHE A 417 27.55 -1.22 23.76
C PHE A 417 26.31 -1.09 24.63
N GLN A 418 25.36 -0.31 24.14
CA GLN A 418 24.01 -0.19 24.66
C GLN A 418 23.00 -0.33 23.52
N GLY A 419 22.19 -1.39 23.56
CA GLY A 419 21.15 -1.62 22.56
C GLY A 419 19.95 -0.71 22.78
N THR A 420 19.23 -0.38 21.69
CA THR A 420 18.03 0.48 21.61
C THR A 420 18.25 1.94 22.03
N LEU A 421 17.30 2.81 21.69
CA LEU A 421 17.25 4.15 22.26
C LEU A 421 16.85 4.10 23.73
N TYR A 422 17.30 5.07 24.54
CA TYR A 422 16.94 5.11 25.97
C TYR A 422 15.43 5.22 26.17
N GLY A 423 14.77 6.12 25.44
CA GLY A 423 13.31 6.28 25.56
C GLY A 423 12.52 5.04 25.11
N GLU A 424 13.10 4.19 24.25
CA GLU A 424 12.50 2.89 23.90
C GLU A 424 12.52 1.94 25.09
N ARG A 425 13.62 1.89 25.86
CA ARG A 425 13.74 1.04 27.05
C ARG A 425 12.88 1.51 28.21
N GLU A 426 12.80 2.82 28.38
CA GLU A 426 11.98 3.44 29.44
C GLU A 426 10.50 3.52 29.07
N GLY A 427 10.11 3.11 27.86
CA GLY A 427 8.70 3.04 27.47
C GLY A 427 8.07 4.41 27.19
N TRP A 428 8.85 5.39 26.69
CA TRP A 428 8.37 6.77 26.47
C TRP A 428 7.29 6.91 25.38
N MET A 429 7.20 5.94 24.48
CA MET A 429 6.12 5.85 23.50
C MET A 429 4.75 5.55 24.13
N GLY A 430 4.71 5.11 25.39
CA GLY A 430 3.50 4.65 26.07
C GLY A 430 3.24 3.16 25.86
N LYS A 431 2.33 2.59 26.67
CA LYS A 431 1.87 1.20 26.51
C LYS A 431 0.51 1.16 25.83
N GLU A 432 0.37 0.24 24.88
CA GLU A 432 -0.89 -0.06 24.21
C GLU A 432 -2.01 -0.31 25.24
N GLY A 433 -3.14 0.39 25.09
CA GLY A 433 -4.33 0.19 25.93
C GLY A 433 -4.27 0.80 27.35
N SER A 434 -3.27 1.64 27.65
CA SER A 434 -3.17 2.36 28.92
C SER A 434 -3.37 3.87 28.74
N SER A 435 -4.01 4.53 29.73
CA SER A 435 -4.07 5.99 29.78
C SER A 435 -2.66 6.55 29.93
N LEU A 436 -2.30 7.49 29.06
CA LEU A 436 -0.92 7.86 28.81
C LEU A 436 -0.35 8.83 29.87
N THR A 437 0.69 8.37 30.55
CA THR A 437 1.99 9.05 30.63
C THR A 437 3.05 8.00 30.99
N PRO A 438 4.19 7.90 30.28
CA PRO A 438 5.37 7.30 30.89
C PRO A 438 5.77 8.11 32.13
N GLU A 439 6.57 7.56 33.03
CA GLU A 439 7.22 8.27 34.15
C GLU A 439 8.29 9.28 33.67
N VAL A 440 8.07 9.93 32.53
CA VAL A 440 8.97 10.93 31.94
C VAL A 440 8.35 12.31 32.03
N GLU A 441 9.14 13.26 32.48
CA GLU A 441 8.77 14.67 32.49
C GLU A 441 8.94 15.25 31.08
N TRP A 442 7.83 15.35 30.35
CA TRP A 442 7.78 16.04 29.06
C TRP A 442 7.88 17.55 29.27
N GLN A 443 8.93 18.17 28.74
CA GLN A 443 9.16 19.61 28.87
C GLN A 443 8.64 20.37 27.63
N PRO A 444 8.34 21.67 27.72
CA PRO A 444 8.05 22.46 26.53
C PRO A 444 9.17 22.30 25.49
N LEU A 445 8.81 22.26 24.20
CA LEU A 445 9.81 22.17 23.14
C LEU A 445 10.76 23.37 23.22
N THR A 446 12.03 23.09 23.48
CA THR A 446 13.11 24.08 23.49
C THR A 446 13.76 24.18 22.11
N SER A 447 14.39 25.33 21.83
CA SER A 447 15.25 25.58 20.66
C SER A 447 16.26 24.45 20.46
N PRO A 448 16.87 24.26 19.27
CA PRO A 448 17.57 23.02 18.97
C PRO A 448 18.65 22.69 20.00
N ASP A 449 18.31 21.80 20.92
CA ASP A 449 19.23 21.26 21.89
C ASP A 449 20.22 20.37 21.13
N SER A 450 21.48 20.41 21.53
CA SER A 450 22.57 19.59 21.01
C SER A 450 22.41 18.10 21.30
N ALA A 451 21.24 17.68 21.82
CA ALA A 451 20.97 16.30 22.13
C ALA A 451 20.95 15.45 20.85
N PRO A 452 21.69 14.33 20.81
CA PRO A 452 21.83 13.50 19.61
C PRO A 452 20.52 12.80 19.21
N ILE A 453 19.62 12.58 20.17
CA ILE A 453 18.30 11.98 19.98
C ILE A 453 17.29 12.85 20.69
N ARG A 454 16.23 13.25 19.98
CA ARG A 454 15.13 14.02 20.53
C ARG A 454 13.84 13.22 20.53
N TRP A 455 13.26 13.03 21.71
CA TRP A 455 11.92 12.50 21.81
C TRP A 455 10.94 13.65 21.81
N CYS A 456 9.92 13.58 20.95
CA CYS A 456 8.85 14.56 20.89
C CYS A 456 7.49 13.90 21.09
N ARG A 457 6.60 14.58 21.78
CA ARG A 457 5.22 14.16 22.04
C ARG A 457 4.25 15.29 21.72
N SER A 458 3.15 14.95 21.06
CA SER A 458 1.97 15.82 20.91
C SER A 458 0.70 14.99 21.05
N THR A 459 -0.41 15.63 21.36
CA THR A 459 -1.73 15.01 21.44
C THR A 459 -2.67 15.60 20.40
N PHE A 460 -3.74 14.89 20.05
CA PHE A 460 -4.84 15.42 19.26
C PHE A 460 -6.15 14.75 19.69
N THR A 461 -7.28 15.41 19.45
CA THR A 461 -8.60 14.91 19.87
C THR A 461 -9.45 14.56 18.65
N LEU A 462 -10.13 13.42 18.72
CA LEU A 462 -11.12 12.98 17.74
C LEU A 462 -12.51 12.99 18.38
N ASP A 463 -13.44 13.75 17.82
CA ASP A 463 -14.83 13.81 18.32
C ASP A 463 -15.68 12.61 17.87
N LYS A 464 -15.26 11.94 16.79
CA LYS A 464 -15.95 10.80 16.17
C LYS A 464 -14.94 9.77 15.66
N PRO A 465 -15.35 8.51 15.47
CA PRO A 465 -14.52 7.52 14.81
C PRO A 465 -14.04 8.01 13.45
N VAL A 466 -12.78 7.70 13.14
CA VAL A 466 -12.25 7.72 11.78
C VAL A 466 -12.54 6.36 11.17
N ASP A 467 -12.85 6.32 9.87
CA ASP A 467 -13.03 5.08 9.13
C ASP A 467 -12.35 5.17 7.76
N THR A 468 -12.42 4.07 7.00
CA THR A 468 -11.74 3.91 5.71
C THR A 468 -12.20 4.90 4.62
N ALA A 469 -13.33 5.59 4.78
CA ALA A 469 -13.73 6.67 3.86
C ALA A 469 -12.92 7.93 4.14
N THR A 470 -12.46 8.15 5.37
CA THR A 470 -11.70 9.35 5.73
C THR A 470 -10.39 9.01 6.42
N PRO A 471 -9.48 8.25 5.79
CA PRO A 471 -8.24 7.81 6.45
C PRO A 471 -7.43 9.02 6.94
N LEU A 472 -6.99 8.95 8.19
CA LEU A 472 -6.13 9.97 8.78
C LEU A 472 -4.67 9.69 8.42
N MET A 473 -3.97 10.75 8.02
CA MET A 473 -2.58 10.69 7.60
C MET A 473 -1.73 11.64 8.44
N ILE A 474 -0.49 11.24 8.71
CA ILE A 474 0.51 12.01 9.44
C ILE A 474 1.60 12.40 8.46
N ARG A 475 1.76 13.71 8.22
CA ARG A 475 2.82 14.23 7.36
C ARG A 475 3.95 14.77 8.22
N LEU A 476 5.18 14.38 7.90
CA LEU A 476 6.37 14.62 8.72
C LEU A 476 7.31 15.68 8.14
N ASP A 477 6.78 16.71 7.49
CA ASP A 477 7.58 17.76 6.86
C ASP A 477 8.61 18.36 7.85
N GLY A 478 9.84 18.62 7.37
CA GLY A 478 10.93 19.19 8.17
C GLY A 478 11.67 18.19 9.08
N MET A 479 11.17 16.96 9.24
CA MET A 479 11.83 15.96 10.05
C MET A 479 13.08 15.38 9.37
N GLY A 480 13.98 14.78 10.15
CA GLY A 480 15.18 14.12 9.64
C GLY A 480 14.92 12.62 9.48
N LYS A 481 15.45 11.86 10.43
CA LYS A 481 15.28 10.40 10.50
C LYS A 481 14.79 10.01 11.89
N GLY A 482 14.01 8.94 11.98
CA GLY A 482 13.51 8.49 13.27
C GLY A 482 12.48 7.40 13.20
N ILE A 483 11.76 7.25 14.30
CA ILE A 483 10.66 6.30 14.48
C ILE A 483 9.44 7.06 14.99
N LEU A 484 8.26 6.63 14.56
CA LEU A 484 6.97 7.22 14.89
C LEU A 484 6.09 6.19 15.60
N TRP A 485 5.39 6.63 16.65
CA TRP A 485 4.43 5.83 17.39
C TRP A 485 3.09 6.57 17.54
N LEU A 486 2.01 5.81 17.42
CA LEU A 486 0.64 6.27 17.64
C LEU A 486 0.03 5.45 18.77
N ASN A 487 -0.38 6.11 19.85
CA ASN A 487 -0.98 5.47 21.03
C ASN A 487 -0.15 4.28 21.58
N GLY A 488 1.18 4.42 21.62
CA GLY A 488 2.12 3.38 22.06
C GLY A 488 2.43 2.29 21.03
N ARG A 489 1.76 2.26 19.88
CA ARG A 489 2.04 1.32 18.80
C ARG A 489 3.08 1.90 17.85
N ASN A 490 4.09 1.12 17.48
CA ASN A 490 5.10 1.53 16.51
C ASN A 490 4.46 1.61 15.12
N LEU A 491 4.38 2.82 14.57
CA LEU A 491 3.82 3.08 13.25
C LEU A 491 4.85 2.84 12.15
N GLY A 492 6.13 3.06 12.45
CA GLY A 492 7.24 2.75 11.57
C GLY A 492 8.35 3.79 11.61
N ARG A 493 9.25 3.69 10.64
CA ARG A 493 10.42 4.58 10.51
C ARG A 493 10.16 5.68 9.49
N PHE A 494 10.75 6.84 9.76
CA PHE A 494 10.79 7.94 8.79
C PHE A 494 12.21 8.33 8.43
N TRP A 495 12.37 8.77 7.19
CA TRP A 495 13.62 9.31 6.67
C TRP A 495 13.32 10.35 5.59
N GLN A 496 12.90 11.55 6.01
CA GLN A 496 12.34 12.54 5.10
C GLN A 496 13.34 13.08 4.07
N PRO A 497 14.63 13.37 4.41
CA PRO A 497 15.57 13.86 3.41
C PRO A 497 15.86 12.89 2.25
N VAL A 498 15.59 11.59 2.44
CA VAL A 498 15.83 10.58 1.39
C VAL A 498 14.52 10.08 0.76
N GLY A 499 13.43 10.08 1.52
CA GLY A 499 12.12 9.63 1.05
C GLY A 499 12.09 8.14 0.68
N PRO A 500 11.17 7.70 -0.19
CA PRO A 500 10.13 8.49 -0.86
C PRO A 500 8.89 8.80 0.01
N GLN A 501 8.81 8.23 1.22
CA GLN A 501 7.62 8.35 2.06
C GLN A 501 7.63 9.63 2.90
N GLU A 502 6.71 10.55 2.61
CA GLU A 502 6.49 11.80 3.36
C GLU A 502 5.29 11.71 4.32
N VAL A 503 4.36 10.81 4.01
CA VAL A 503 3.05 10.69 4.65
C VAL A 503 2.87 9.27 5.18
N TYR A 504 2.35 9.17 6.39
CA TYR A 504 2.18 7.94 7.15
C TYR A 504 0.71 7.75 7.47
N TYR A 505 0.14 6.64 7.06
CA TYR A 505 -1.22 6.28 7.42
C TYR A 505 -1.32 6.04 8.93
N ALA A 506 -2.32 6.63 9.58
CA ALA A 506 -2.68 6.37 10.97
C ALA A 506 -3.88 5.40 11.01
N PRO A 507 -3.65 4.09 11.27
CA PRO A 507 -4.71 3.08 11.20
C PRO A 507 -5.88 3.41 12.11
N GLU A 508 -7.09 3.39 11.57
CA GLU A 508 -8.28 3.72 12.36
C GLU A 508 -8.49 2.80 13.57
N PRO A 509 -8.18 1.48 13.50
CA PRO A 509 -8.25 0.60 14.67
C PRO A 509 -7.31 0.98 15.82
N TRP A 510 -6.33 1.87 15.58
CA TRP A 510 -5.38 2.34 16.58
C TRP A 510 -5.79 3.68 17.18
N LEU A 511 -6.76 4.37 16.57
CA LEU A 511 -7.28 5.66 17.01
C LEU A 511 -8.37 5.48 18.06
N HIS A 512 -8.51 6.49 18.93
CA HIS A 512 -9.52 6.55 19.97
C HIS A 512 -10.42 7.76 19.77
N ILE A 513 -11.72 7.63 20.07
CA ILE A 513 -12.55 8.81 20.31
C ILE A 513 -12.02 9.49 21.59
N GLY A 514 -11.82 10.79 21.54
CA GLY A 514 -11.12 11.54 22.58
C GLY A 514 -9.64 11.72 22.25
N GLU A 515 -8.80 11.73 23.28
CA GLU A 515 -7.37 12.03 23.15
C GLU A 515 -6.58 10.87 22.51
N ASN A 516 -5.73 11.23 21.55
CA ASN A 516 -4.75 10.37 20.90
C ASN A 516 -3.36 11.00 21.07
N ILE A 517 -2.32 10.16 21.04
CA ILE A 517 -0.95 10.58 21.29
C ILE A 517 -0.04 10.14 20.18
N LEU A 518 0.72 11.11 19.69
CA LEU A 518 1.79 10.93 18.73
C LEU A 518 3.12 11.10 19.46
N VAL A 519 3.99 10.10 19.37
CA VAL A 519 5.36 10.16 19.89
C VAL A 519 6.31 9.86 18.76
N LEU A 520 7.43 10.58 18.71
CA LEU A 520 8.51 10.30 17.76
C LEU A 520 9.87 10.41 18.44
N ALA A 521 10.82 9.64 17.94
CA ALA A 521 12.23 9.75 18.28
C ALA A 521 12.97 10.20 17.02
N GLU A 522 13.53 11.41 17.03
CA GLU A 522 14.24 12.04 15.93
C GLU A 522 15.76 11.97 16.18
N THR A 523 16.55 11.59 15.16
CA THR A 523 17.97 11.25 15.29
C THR A 523 18.93 12.19 14.54
N GLU A 524 18.45 13.29 13.98
CA GLU A 524 19.24 14.26 13.22
C GLU A 524 19.21 15.69 13.80
N GLY A 525 18.52 15.91 14.91
CA GLY A 525 18.39 17.19 15.61
C GLY A 525 17.23 18.07 15.14
N ASN A 526 16.33 17.56 14.31
CA ASN A 526 15.24 18.34 13.73
C ASN A 526 14.05 18.52 14.70
N ALA A 527 13.35 19.65 14.57
CA ALA A 527 12.19 19.98 15.38
C ALA A 527 10.87 19.66 14.64
N PRO A 528 9.81 19.21 15.35
CA PRO A 528 8.55 18.76 14.75
C PRO A 528 7.59 19.91 14.35
N GLU A 529 8.12 21.08 13.96
CA GLU A 529 7.34 22.31 13.76
C GLU A 529 6.38 22.27 12.57
N HIS A 530 6.64 21.40 11.59
CA HIS A 530 5.84 21.31 10.36
C HIS A 530 5.07 19.99 10.24
N ILE A 531 5.08 19.16 11.30
CA ILE A 531 4.27 17.96 11.35
C ILE A 531 2.79 18.35 11.43
N ARG A 532 1.96 17.70 10.60
CA ARG A 532 0.51 17.90 10.61
C ARG A 532 -0.26 16.62 10.34
N LEU A 533 -1.51 16.64 10.75
CA LEU A 533 -2.49 15.63 10.39
C LEU A 533 -3.29 16.12 9.17
N GLU A 534 -3.51 15.23 8.21
CA GLU A 534 -4.31 15.51 7.02
C GLU A 534 -5.21 14.32 6.70
N TRP A 535 -6.36 14.55 6.07
CA TRP A 535 -7.13 13.46 5.48
C TRP A 535 -6.42 12.97 4.22
N ASP A 536 -6.51 11.68 3.89
CA ASP A 536 -6.04 11.20 2.59
C ASP A 536 -6.74 12.01 1.48
N THR A 537 -5.97 12.44 0.48
CA THR A 537 -6.46 13.24 -0.66
C THR A 537 -7.63 12.59 -1.44
N ARG A 538 -7.84 11.29 -1.26
CA ARG A 538 -8.87 10.47 -1.90
C ARG A 538 -9.96 10.03 -0.91
N SER A 539 -10.05 10.70 0.24
CA SER A 539 -11.15 10.51 1.19
C SER A 539 -12.51 10.75 0.53
N ALA A 540 -13.52 10.04 1.02
CA ALA A 540 -14.89 10.04 0.56
C ALA A 540 -15.85 10.49 1.68
N ALA A 541 -17.02 10.97 1.30
CA ALA A 541 -18.16 11.11 2.19
C ALA A 541 -19.01 9.84 2.13
N ALA A 542 -19.22 9.20 3.28
CA ALA A 542 -20.16 8.09 3.42
C ALA A 542 -21.57 8.63 3.71
N MET A 543 -22.57 8.17 2.94
CA MET A 543 -23.94 8.65 3.04
C MET A 543 -24.93 7.52 2.85
N GLN A 544 -26.04 7.55 3.58
CA GLN A 544 -27.17 6.67 3.32
C GLN A 544 -28.08 7.27 2.24
N ILE A 545 -28.44 6.47 1.24
CA ILE A 545 -29.39 6.82 0.17
C ILE A 545 -30.58 5.87 0.21
N ALA A 546 -31.75 6.36 -0.18
CA ALA A 546 -32.92 5.53 -0.43
C ALA A 546 -32.88 4.99 -1.87
N LEU A 547 -33.33 3.75 -2.08
CA LEU A 547 -33.20 3.03 -3.36
C LEU A 547 -34.48 2.95 -4.19
#